data_AF-A0A2D5XAF4-F1
#
_entry.id   AF-A0A2D5XAF4-F1
#
_cell.length_a   1.000
_cell.length_b   1.000
_cell.length_c   1.000
_cell.angle_alpha   90.00
_cell.angle_beta   90.00
_cell.angle_gamma   90.00
#
_symmetry.space_group_name_H-M   'P 1'
#
loop_
_entity.id
_entity.type
_entity.pdbx_description
1 polymer ?
#
loop_
_entity_poly.entity_id
_entity_poly.type
_entity_poly.pdbx_seq_one_letter_code
_entity_poly.pdbx_strand_id
1 'polypeptide(L)'
;MIVLDDDGSSISELSKSVIDVMSDIEEFNKFDLSDLASINIGVLRSDSTRKHAVCRYKKGVSKERRRGPIDVSRIDLHPFVLSKRWQNYARYLLFHEYIHALGFSNHGSSFRALDSKWPYSEDRDLGKRFYLYLLNINGKWIWRCRKCGFYSLRTVRCNGRYLCGKCMSVLIDVPNHLGSKEAQDFGVSLT
;
A
#
# COMPACT_ATOMS: atom_id res chain seq x y z
N MET A 1 2.87 16.59 -16.76
CA MET A 1 2.74 15.24 -17.36
C MET A 1 1.63 14.55 -16.58
N ILE A 2 0.42 14.56 -17.14
CA ILE A 2 -0.76 13.96 -16.53
C ILE A 2 -0.58 12.45 -16.70
N VAL A 3 -0.58 11.70 -15.60
CA VAL A 3 -0.63 10.23 -15.65
C VAL A 3 -2.06 9.90 -16.03
N LEU A 4 -2.30 9.59 -17.30
CA LEU A 4 -3.55 9.04 -17.78
C LEU A 4 -3.43 7.52 -17.69
N ASP A 5 -4.40 6.89 -17.03
CA ASP A 5 -4.56 5.43 -17.01
C ASP A 5 -5.36 4.99 -18.23
N ASP A 6 -4.97 3.85 -18.78
CA ASP A 6 -5.40 3.29 -20.07
C ASP A 6 -6.85 2.74 -20.11
N ASP A 7 -7.71 3.02 -19.11
CA ASP A 7 -9.10 2.50 -19.12
C ASP A 7 -10.11 3.22 -18.18
N GLY A 8 -10.13 4.55 -18.15
CA GLY A 8 -11.39 5.29 -17.95
C GLY A 8 -11.88 5.59 -16.52
N SER A 9 -11.01 5.72 -15.52
CA SER A 9 -11.32 6.63 -14.40
C SER A 9 -10.14 7.53 -14.09
N SER A 10 -10.38 8.84 -14.11
CA SER A 10 -9.32 9.81 -13.85
C SER A 10 -8.95 9.81 -12.36
N ILE A 11 -7.70 10.12 -12.04
CA ILE A 11 -7.25 10.37 -10.65
C ILE A 11 -8.17 11.38 -9.92
N SER A 12 -8.73 12.34 -10.66
CA SER A 12 -9.71 13.30 -10.16
C SER A 12 -11.03 12.64 -9.75
N GLU A 13 -11.53 11.66 -10.51
CA GLU A 13 -12.74 10.92 -10.17
C GLU A 13 -12.50 10.00 -8.97
N LEU A 14 -11.34 9.35 -8.89
CA LEU A 14 -10.94 8.58 -7.71
C LEU A 14 -11.00 9.47 -6.45
N SER A 15 -10.33 10.63 -6.50
CA SER A 15 -10.33 11.64 -5.44
C SER A 15 -11.74 12.05 -5.04
N LYS A 16 -12.54 12.50 -6.00
CA LYS A 16 -13.93 12.92 -5.77
C LYS A 16 -14.75 11.80 -5.12
N SER A 17 -14.68 10.59 -5.67
CA SER A 17 -15.46 9.44 -5.18
C SER A 17 -15.11 9.02 -3.76
N VAL A 18 -13.89 9.33 -3.28
CA VAL A 18 -13.47 9.05 -1.91
C VAL A 18 -13.92 10.19 -1.00
N ILE A 19 -13.81 11.44 -1.43
CA ILE A 19 -14.29 12.60 -0.68
C ILE A 19 -15.81 12.53 -0.48
N ASP A 20 -16.57 12.13 -1.51
CA ASP A 20 -18.02 11.92 -1.43
C ASP A 20 -18.36 10.88 -0.35
N VAL A 21 -17.63 9.75 -0.32
CA VAL A 21 -17.81 8.74 0.74
C VAL A 21 -17.44 9.29 2.12
N MET A 22 -16.39 10.10 2.23
CA MET A 22 -16.01 10.73 3.49
C MET A 22 -17.07 11.72 4.00
N SER A 23 -17.72 12.48 3.10
CA SER A 23 -18.77 13.43 3.48
C SER A 23 -20.04 12.77 3.99
N ASP A 24 -20.29 11.51 3.63
CA ASP A 24 -21.44 10.74 4.12
C ASP A 24 -21.20 10.13 5.53
N ILE A 25 -19.96 10.17 6.04
CA ILE A 25 -19.58 9.60 7.34
C ILE A 25 -19.62 10.70 8.41
N GLU A 26 -20.49 10.53 9.41
CA GLU A 26 -20.75 11.52 10.48
C GLU A 26 -19.48 12.00 11.19
N GLU A 27 -18.52 11.10 11.46
CA GLU A 27 -17.28 11.44 12.17
C GLU A 27 -16.40 12.45 11.41
N PHE A 28 -16.62 12.61 10.11
CA PHE A 28 -15.88 13.57 9.28
C PHE A 28 -16.54 14.95 9.19
N ASN A 29 -17.78 15.13 9.65
CA ASN A 29 -18.51 16.40 9.60
C ASN A 29 -17.81 17.57 10.31
N LYS A 30 -16.88 17.27 11.22
CA LYS A 30 -16.07 18.25 11.96
C LYS A 30 -14.84 18.75 11.21
N PHE A 31 -14.53 18.18 10.03
CA PHE A 31 -13.40 18.58 9.21
C PHE A 31 -13.88 19.28 7.95
N ASP A 32 -13.09 20.25 7.49
CA ASP A 32 -13.25 20.78 6.14
C ASP A 32 -12.59 19.82 5.15
N LEU A 33 -13.43 19.10 4.39
CA LEU A 33 -12.98 18.15 3.38
C LEU A 33 -12.66 18.83 2.04
N SER A 34 -13.05 20.09 1.85
CA SER A 34 -12.90 20.78 0.55
C SER A 34 -11.43 20.92 0.13
N ASP A 35 -10.54 21.14 1.10
CA ASP A 35 -9.09 21.24 0.87
C ASP A 35 -8.47 19.91 0.40
N LEU A 36 -9.09 18.76 0.69
CA LEU A 36 -8.58 17.45 0.25
C LEU A 36 -8.58 17.31 -1.28
N ALA A 37 -9.56 17.95 -1.95
CA ALA A 37 -9.66 17.94 -3.41
C ALA A 37 -8.50 18.67 -4.09
N SER A 38 -7.83 19.58 -3.38
CA SER A 38 -6.67 20.33 -3.89
C SER A 38 -5.34 19.55 -3.77
N ILE A 39 -5.33 18.43 -3.03
CA ILE A 39 -4.13 17.64 -2.83
C ILE A 39 -3.78 16.89 -4.12
N ASN A 40 -2.57 17.16 -4.64
CA ASN A 40 -2.05 16.44 -5.79
C ASN A 40 -1.90 14.93 -5.48
N ILE A 41 -2.39 14.09 -6.38
CA ILE A 41 -2.18 12.64 -6.32
C ILE A 41 -1.12 12.25 -7.34
N GLY A 42 -0.03 11.66 -6.85
CA GLY A 42 1.08 11.15 -7.64
C GLY A 42 1.22 9.63 -7.54
N VAL A 43 2.35 9.11 -8.04
CA VAL A 43 2.65 7.68 -8.01
C VAL A 43 3.96 7.37 -7.28
N LEU A 44 3.97 6.23 -6.58
CA LEU A 44 5.17 5.63 -6.01
C LEU A 44 6.03 4.98 -7.09
N ARG A 45 7.25 4.59 -6.71
CA ARG A 45 8.06 3.67 -7.53
C ARG A 45 7.38 2.30 -7.59
N SER A 46 7.39 1.69 -8.78
CA SER A 46 6.71 0.42 -9.07
C SER A 46 7.31 -0.81 -8.37
N ASP A 47 8.54 -0.70 -7.86
CA ASP A 47 9.25 -1.76 -7.14
C ASP A 47 8.93 -1.78 -5.63
N SER A 48 8.04 -0.90 -5.15
CA SER A 48 7.69 -0.80 -3.74
C SER A 48 6.69 -1.89 -3.33
N THR A 49 7.19 -3.01 -2.79
CA THR A 49 6.29 -4.10 -2.39
C THR A 49 5.53 -3.87 -1.09
N ARG A 50 5.98 -2.96 -0.21
CA ARG A 50 5.42 -2.78 1.16
C ARG A 50 4.67 -1.47 1.37
N LYS A 51 5.01 -0.43 0.62
CA LYS A 51 4.39 0.88 0.75
C LYS A 51 3.45 1.04 -0.43
N HIS A 52 2.15 0.95 -0.15
CA HIS A 52 1.12 0.98 -1.19
C HIS A 52 0.57 2.40 -1.42
N ALA A 53 0.66 3.25 -0.41
CA ALA A 53 0.39 4.68 -0.50
C ALA A 53 1.25 5.47 0.50
N VAL A 54 1.31 6.79 0.33
CA VAL A 54 1.91 7.70 1.32
C VAL A 54 1.45 9.15 1.16
N CYS A 55 1.06 9.76 2.25
CA CYS A 55 0.84 11.19 2.39
C CYS A 55 2.18 11.90 2.66
N ARG A 56 2.58 12.78 1.74
CA ARG A 56 3.82 13.56 1.84
C ARG A 56 3.51 14.99 2.24
N TYR A 57 4.24 15.48 3.22
CA TYR A 57 4.10 16.85 3.72
C TYR A 57 5.12 17.78 3.07
N LYS A 58 4.79 19.08 3.04
CA LYS A 58 5.69 20.13 2.56
C LYS A 58 6.99 20.15 3.39
N LYS A 59 8.10 20.52 2.75
CA LYS A 59 9.42 20.60 3.41
C LYS A 59 9.35 21.58 4.60
N GLY A 60 9.86 21.17 5.76
CA GLY A 60 9.86 21.99 6.98
C GLY A 60 8.65 21.80 7.90
N VAL A 61 7.61 21.08 7.47
CA VAL A 61 6.49 20.70 8.33
C VAL A 61 6.91 19.53 9.22
N SER A 62 7.11 19.80 10.52
CA SER A 62 7.33 18.73 11.50
C SER A 62 6.02 18.03 11.84
N LYS A 63 6.12 16.81 12.39
CA LYS A 63 4.95 15.98 12.68
C LYS A 63 4.01 16.61 13.72
N GLU A 64 4.60 17.33 14.66
CA GLU A 64 3.93 18.02 15.78
C GLU A 64 3.25 19.31 15.34
N ARG A 65 3.62 19.85 14.17
CA ARG A 65 3.13 21.14 13.64
C ARG A 65 2.17 21.01 12.46
N ARG A 66 1.72 19.80 12.14
CA ARG A 66 0.75 19.55 11.04
C ARG A 66 -0.61 20.13 11.40
N ARG A 67 -1.14 20.98 10.54
CA ARG A 67 -2.43 21.70 10.69
C ARG A 67 -3.53 21.18 9.78
N GLY A 68 -3.26 20.11 9.03
CA GLY A 68 -4.22 19.50 8.11
C GLY A 68 -3.79 19.57 6.64
N PRO A 69 -4.75 19.56 5.70
CA PRO A 69 -4.49 19.44 4.26
C PRO A 69 -3.51 20.47 3.69
N ILE A 70 -3.53 21.70 4.21
CA ILE A 70 -2.64 22.79 3.76
C ILE A 70 -1.15 22.48 3.90
N ASP A 71 -0.78 21.59 4.81
CA ASP A 71 0.61 21.18 5.03
C ASP A 71 1.03 19.97 4.18
N VAL A 72 0.07 19.36 3.45
CA VAL A 72 0.31 18.25 2.52
C VAL A 72 0.86 18.79 1.21
N SER A 73 1.90 18.13 0.71
CA SER A 73 2.48 18.40 -0.62
C SER A 73 1.80 17.57 -1.70
N ARG A 74 1.60 16.27 -1.44
CA ARG A 74 0.94 15.31 -2.33
C ARG A 74 0.67 13.99 -1.63
N ILE A 75 -0.22 13.19 -2.17
CA ILE A 75 -0.42 11.78 -1.82
C ILE A 75 0.09 10.93 -2.99
N ASP A 76 0.98 9.96 -2.75
CA ASP A 76 1.39 9.03 -3.80
C ASP A 76 0.71 7.67 -3.61
N LEU A 77 0.12 7.12 -4.66
CA LEU A 77 -0.42 5.75 -4.70
C LEU A 77 0.54 4.82 -5.47
N HIS A 78 0.53 3.52 -5.16
CA HIS A 78 1.30 2.56 -5.95
C HIS A 78 0.71 2.44 -7.37
N PRO A 79 1.50 2.55 -8.46
CA PRO A 79 0.95 2.59 -9.82
C PRO A 79 0.03 1.41 -10.16
N PHE A 80 0.38 0.16 -9.77
CA PHE A 80 -0.50 -0.99 -10.00
C PHE A 80 -1.87 -0.93 -9.31
N VAL A 81 -2.05 -0.13 -8.25
CA VAL A 81 -3.36 -0.02 -7.57
C VAL A 81 -4.36 0.76 -8.41
N LEU A 82 -3.90 1.59 -9.34
CA LEU A 82 -4.73 2.40 -10.23
C LEU A 82 -5.39 1.58 -11.35
N SER A 83 -4.96 0.33 -11.56
CA SER A 83 -5.64 -0.56 -12.50
C SER A 83 -7.04 -0.93 -12.02
N LYS A 84 -7.97 -1.18 -12.96
CA LYS A 84 -9.36 -1.61 -12.69
C LYS A 84 -9.47 -2.77 -11.69
N ARG A 85 -8.51 -3.70 -11.72
CA ARG A 85 -8.44 -4.84 -10.79
C ARG A 85 -8.35 -4.44 -9.32
N TRP A 86 -7.73 -3.31 -9.02
CA TRP A 86 -7.39 -2.88 -7.66
C TRP A 86 -8.09 -1.57 -7.27
N GLN A 87 -9.07 -1.11 -8.07
CA GLN A 87 -9.71 0.18 -7.89
C GLN A 87 -10.32 0.37 -6.49
N ASN A 88 -10.98 -0.65 -5.93
CA ASN A 88 -11.51 -0.56 -4.56
C ASN A 88 -10.40 -0.39 -3.51
N TYR A 89 -9.28 -1.10 -3.69
CA TYR A 89 -8.12 -0.92 -2.82
C TYR A 89 -7.49 0.47 -2.97
N ALA A 90 -7.48 1.03 -4.18
CA ALA A 90 -7.03 2.40 -4.42
C ALA A 90 -7.89 3.42 -3.66
N ARG A 91 -9.22 3.24 -3.67
CA ARG A 91 -10.17 4.08 -2.92
C ARG A 91 -9.90 4.02 -1.42
N TYR A 92 -9.76 2.82 -0.87
CA TYR A 92 -9.42 2.65 0.55
C TYR A 92 -8.05 3.25 0.90
N LEU A 93 -7.01 3.05 0.08
CA LEU A 93 -5.71 3.67 0.31
C LEU A 93 -5.80 5.20 0.29
N LEU A 94 -6.54 5.78 -0.63
CA LEU A 94 -6.69 7.22 -0.69
C LEU A 94 -7.46 7.76 0.52
N PHE A 95 -8.53 7.07 0.96
CA PHE A 95 -9.24 7.36 2.20
C PHE A 95 -8.28 7.36 3.42
N HIS A 96 -7.45 6.32 3.54
CA HIS A 96 -6.44 6.20 4.58
C HIS A 96 -5.45 7.38 4.58
N GLU A 97 -4.95 7.75 3.40
CA GLU A 97 -4.04 8.88 3.26
C GLU A 97 -4.72 10.23 3.47
N TYR A 98 -6.02 10.36 3.21
CA TYR A 98 -6.77 11.57 3.58
C TYR A 98 -6.95 11.73 5.09
N ILE A 99 -7.09 10.64 5.85
CA ILE A 99 -7.05 10.73 7.31
C ILE A 99 -5.68 11.26 7.78
N HIS A 100 -4.59 10.83 7.16
CA HIS A 100 -3.27 11.42 7.39
C HIS A 100 -3.21 12.90 6.99
N ALA A 101 -3.83 13.28 5.87
CA ALA A 101 -3.91 14.66 5.40
C ALA A 101 -4.68 15.56 6.38
N LEU A 102 -5.72 15.04 7.04
CA LEU A 102 -6.46 15.73 8.11
C LEU A 102 -5.68 15.93 9.42
N GLY A 103 -4.41 15.47 9.48
CA GLY A 103 -3.50 15.71 10.61
C GLY A 103 -3.25 14.50 11.50
N PHE A 104 -3.91 13.36 11.26
CA PHE A 104 -3.73 12.14 12.05
C PHE A 104 -2.45 11.40 11.63
N SER A 105 -1.30 11.87 12.09
CA SER A 105 0.01 11.40 11.63
C SER A 105 0.43 9.99 12.05
N ASN A 106 -0.23 9.41 13.05
CA ASN A 106 0.07 8.08 13.60
C ASN A 106 -1.15 7.19 13.50
N HIS A 107 -0.95 5.88 13.31
CA HIS A 107 -1.98 4.85 13.43
C HIS A 107 -2.42 4.58 14.88
N GLY A 108 -2.63 5.64 15.68
CA GLY A 108 -3.14 5.57 17.04
C GLY A 108 -4.64 5.28 17.11
N SER A 109 -5.22 5.29 18.31
CA SER A 109 -6.65 5.00 18.51
C SER A 109 -7.57 5.93 17.70
N SER A 110 -7.33 7.24 17.71
CA SER A 110 -8.14 8.20 16.94
C SER A 110 -8.06 7.98 15.44
N PHE A 111 -6.88 7.66 14.92
CA PHE A 111 -6.71 7.30 13.51
C PHE A 111 -7.51 6.03 13.19
N ARG A 112 -7.31 4.97 13.98
CA ARG A 112 -8.00 3.69 13.76
C ARG A 112 -9.51 3.80 13.88
N ALA A 113 -10.00 4.71 14.72
CA ALA A 113 -11.43 4.99 14.85
C ALA A 113 -12.03 5.66 13.62
N LEU A 114 -11.27 6.49 12.89
CA LEU A 114 -11.69 7.06 11.60
C LEU A 114 -11.48 6.07 10.45
N ASP A 115 -10.33 5.42 10.40
CA ASP A 115 -9.99 4.42 9.39
C ASP A 115 -10.95 3.22 9.40
N SER A 116 -11.51 2.90 10.59
CA SER A 116 -12.52 1.85 10.71
C SER A 116 -13.85 2.19 10.04
N LYS A 117 -14.13 3.47 9.76
CA LYS A 117 -15.38 3.99 9.17
C LYS A 117 -15.46 3.82 7.66
N TRP A 118 -14.40 3.37 7.01
CA TRP A 118 -14.51 2.96 5.61
C TRP A 118 -15.64 1.92 5.46
N PRO A 119 -16.66 2.17 4.61
CA PRO A 119 -17.88 1.36 4.59
C PRO A 119 -17.67 -0.05 4.02
N TYR A 120 -16.65 -0.25 3.18
CA TYR A 120 -16.36 -1.53 2.52
C TYR A 120 -15.20 -2.23 3.23
N SER A 121 -15.51 -2.93 4.32
CA SER A 121 -14.49 -3.54 5.19
C SER A 121 -13.53 -4.49 4.46
N GLU A 122 -14.01 -5.17 3.42
CA GLU A 122 -13.28 -6.09 2.56
C GLU A 122 -12.14 -5.42 1.76
N ASP A 123 -12.22 -4.10 1.53
CA ASP A 123 -11.18 -3.37 0.82
C ASP A 123 -9.90 -3.29 1.65
N ARG A 124 -10.02 -3.32 2.98
CA ARG A 124 -8.87 -3.36 3.90
C ARG A 124 -8.09 -4.65 3.75
N ASP A 125 -8.78 -5.76 3.52
CA ASP A 125 -8.19 -7.08 3.34
C ASP A 125 -7.47 -7.24 2.00
N LEU A 126 -7.76 -6.36 1.03
CA LEU A 126 -7.05 -6.34 -0.26
C LEU A 126 -5.57 -6.00 -0.11
N GLY A 127 -5.15 -5.33 0.97
CA GLY A 127 -3.74 -4.98 1.19
C GLY A 127 -2.81 -6.19 1.24
N LYS A 128 -3.25 -7.30 1.84
CA LYS A 128 -2.47 -8.56 1.85
C LYS A 128 -2.39 -9.17 0.46
N ARG A 129 -3.48 -9.16 -0.29
CA ARG A 129 -3.55 -9.68 -1.66
C ARG A 129 -2.67 -8.84 -2.60
N PHE A 130 -2.69 -7.53 -2.44
CA PHE A 130 -1.87 -6.60 -3.22
C PHE A 130 -0.38 -6.78 -2.91
N TYR A 131 -0.01 -6.91 -1.64
CA TYR A 131 1.36 -7.25 -1.24
C TYR A 131 1.86 -8.53 -1.93
N LEU A 132 1.06 -9.60 -1.91
CA LEU A 132 1.42 -10.87 -2.55
C LEU A 132 1.53 -10.74 -4.07
N TYR A 133 0.64 -9.98 -4.70
CA TYR A 133 0.71 -9.65 -6.11
C TYR A 133 2.04 -8.92 -6.44
N LEU A 134 2.38 -7.87 -5.70
CA LEU A 134 3.62 -7.11 -5.88
C LEU A 134 4.86 -7.98 -5.63
N LEU A 135 4.81 -8.87 -4.64
CA LEU A 135 5.90 -9.78 -4.34
C LEU A 135 6.13 -10.79 -5.46
N ASN A 136 5.06 -11.27 -6.09
CA ASN A 136 5.14 -12.22 -7.19
C ASN A 136 5.79 -11.56 -8.42
N ILE A 137 5.32 -10.38 -8.83
CA ILE A 137 5.87 -9.68 -10.01
C ILE A 137 7.30 -9.18 -9.81
N ASN A 138 7.68 -8.81 -8.58
CA ASN A 138 9.01 -8.24 -8.29
C ASN A 138 10.00 -9.27 -7.76
N GLY A 139 9.55 -10.46 -7.34
CA GLY A 139 10.38 -11.50 -6.73
C GLY A 139 11.41 -12.04 -7.71
N LYS A 140 12.70 -11.87 -7.40
CA LYS A 140 13.83 -12.36 -8.22
C LYS A 140 14.54 -13.55 -7.60
N TRP A 141 14.33 -13.78 -6.31
CA TRP A 141 15.01 -14.77 -5.50
C TRP A 141 14.03 -15.47 -4.57
N ILE A 142 14.23 -16.77 -4.38
CA ILE A 142 13.58 -17.56 -3.35
C ILE A 142 14.63 -17.83 -2.28
N TRP A 143 14.37 -17.36 -1.07
CA TRP A 143 15.16 -17.77 0.10
C TRP A 143 14.59 -19.08 0.60
N ARG A 144 15.36 -20.17 0.52
CA ARG A 144 14.90 -21.53 0.87
C ARG A 144 15.68 -22.13 2.03
N CYS A 145 14.99 -22.78 2.95
CA CYS A 145 15.61 -23.65 3.94
C CYS A 145 15.77 -25.06 3.36
N ARG A 146 16.99 -25.60 3.34
CA ARG A 146 17.24 -26.98 2.89
C ARG A 146 16.69 -28.04 3.84
N LYS A 147 16.46 -27.71 5.12
CA LYS A 147 16.03 -28.68 6.14
C LYS A 147 14.51 -28.87 6.18
N CYS A 148 13.74 -27.79 6.31
CA CYS A 148 12.27 -27.86 6.45
C CYS A 148 11.49 -27.44 5.20
N GLY A 149 12.18 -27.07 4.11
CA GLY A 149 11.52 -26.64 2.88
C GLY A 149 10.85 -25.26 2.94
N PHE A 150 10.90 -24.56 4.08
CA PHE A 150 10.43 -23.17 4.18
C PHE A 150 11.03 -22.32 3.07
N TYR A 151 10.20 -21.47 2.46
CA TYR A 151 10.66 -20.56 1.42
C TYR A 151 10.00 -19.18 1.53
N SER A 152 10.66 -18.17 0.98
CA SER A 152 10.09 -16.83 0.88
C SER A 152 10.60 -16.09 -0.35
N LEU A 153 9.69 -15.51 -1.14
CA LEU A 153 10.03 -14.70 -2.31
C LEU A 153 10.63 -13.36 -1.89
N ARG A 154 11.68 -12.93 -2.61
CA ARG A 154 12.43 -11.70 -2.33
C ARG A 154 12.92 -11.06 -3.62
N THR A 155 13.09 -9.75 -3.59
CA THR A 155 13.71 -8.98 -4.69
C THR A 155 15.25 -9.10 -4.68
N VAL A 156 15.83 -9.56 -3.57
CA VAL A 156 17.27 -9.63 -3.32
C VAL A 156 17.68 -11.01 -2.81
N ARG A 157 18.97 -11.34 -2.96
CA ARG A 157 19.60 -12.52 -2.38
C ARG A 157 19.71 -12.42 -0.85
N CYS A 158 19.67 -13.56 -0.17
CA CYS A 158 19.96 -13.70 1.26
C CYS A 158 21.48 -13.66 1.52
N ASN A 159 22.30 -14.12 0.55
CA ASN A 159 23.75 -14.19 0.63
C ASN A 159 24.27 -14.86 1.92
N GLY A 160 23.55 -15.89 2.39
CA GLY A 160 23.90 -16.63 3.61
C GLY A 160 23.73 -15.86 4.93
N ARG A 161 23.12 -14.66 4.91
CA ARG A 161 22.98 -13.80 6.11
C ARG A 161 21.79 -14.12 7.00
N TYR A 162 20.85 -14.91 6.48
CA TYR A 162 19.56 -15.15 7.12
C TYR A 162 19.42 -16.61 7.52
N LEU A 163 18.87 -16.84 8.71
CA LEU A 163 18.57 -18.18 9.23
C LEU A 163 17.09 -18.51 9.05
N CYS A 164 16.79 -19.78 8.86
CA CYS A 164 15.44 -20.29 8.98
C CYS A 164 14.96 -20.19 10.43
N GLY A 165 13.83 -19.51 10.68
CA GLY A 165 13.28 -19.38 12.04
C GLY A 165 12.87 -20.70 12.70
N LYS A 166 12.63 -21.76 11.92
CA LYS A 166 12.27 -23.10 12.43
C LYS A 166 13.49 -23.99 12.69
N CYS A 167 14.48 -23.96 11.80
CA CYS A 167 15.59 -24.92 11.82
C CYS A 167 16.93 -24.31 12.22
N MET A 168 16.99 -22.99 12.35
CA MET A 168 18.22 -22.21 12.59
C MET A 168 19.35 -22.44 11.57
N SER A 169 19.05 -23.07 10.43
CA SER A 169 20.00 -23.28 9.34
C SER A 169 20.04 -22.06 8.42
N VAL A 170 21.23 -21.76 7.89
CA VAL A 170 21.41 -20.73 6.86
C VAL A 170 20.49 -20.96 5.66
N LEU A 171 19.78 -19.93 5.23
CA LEU A 171 18.95 -19.94 4.03
C LEU A 171 19.84 -19.89 2.78
N ILE A 172 19.39 -20.55 1.72
CA ILE A 172 20.05 -20.52 0.42
C ILE A 172 19.28 -19.64 -0.57
N ASP A 173 20.00 -19.13 -1.56
CA ASP A 173 19.44 -18.41 -2.69
C ASP A 173 19.13 -19.36 -3.84
N VAL A 174 17.87 -19.34 -4.29
CA VAL A 174 17.44 -19.99 -5.54
C VAL A 174 16.92 -18.88 -6.46
N PRO A 175 17.42 -18.75 -7.70
CA PRO A 175 16.90 -17.74 -8.61
C PRO A 175 15.42 -18.00 -8.92
N ASN A 176 14.62 -16.94 -8.94
CA ASN A 176 13.22 -17.01 -9.41
C ASN A 176 13.19 -16.77 -10.92
N HIS A 177 13.55 -17.80 -11.70
CA HIS A 177 13.38 -17.81 -13.15
C HIS A 177 11.89 -18.01 -13.42
N LEU A 178 11.12 -16.93 -13.59
CA LEU A 178 9.66 -16.93 -13.72
C LEU A 178 9.12 -18.14 -14.53
N GLY A 179 8.49 -19.12 -13.85
CA GLY A 179 7.73 -20.20 -14.49
C GLY A 179 8.19 -21.66 -14.33
N SER A 180 9.01 -22.05 -13.33
CA SER A 180 8.99 -23.48 -12.96
C SER A 180 7.65 -23.80 -12.31
N LYS A 181 6.98 -24.87 -12.75
CA LYS A 181 5.71 -25.38 -12.19
C LYS A 181 5.73 -25.42 -10.65
N GLU A 182 6.90 -25.57 -10.06
CA GLU A 182 7.14 -25.50 -8.62
C GLU A 182 6.70 -24.18 -7.95
N ALA A 183 6.87 -23.00 -8.56
CA ALA A 183 6.47 -21.73 -7.93
C ALA A 183 4.94 -21.57 -7.82
N GLN A 184 4.18 -22.30 -8.65
CA GLN A 184 2.72 -22.41 -8.57
C GLN A 184 2.30 -23.51 -7.58
N ASP A 185 3.09 -24.57 -7.43
CA ASP A 185 2.84 -25.68 -6.50
C ASP A 185 3.13 -25.33 -5.04
N PHE A 186 3.95 -24.30 -4.77
CA PHE A 186 4.35 -23.99 -3.41
C PHE A 186 3.34 -23.18 -2.59
N GLY A 187 2.11 -22.98 -3.07
CA GLY A 187 0.95 -22.60 -2.26
C GLY A 187 1.27 -21.66 -1.12
N VAL A 188 1.57 -20.39 -1.45
CA VAL A 188 1.94 -19.28 -0.55
C VAL A 188 1.75 -19.60 0.93
N SER A 189 2.71 -20.30 1.54
CA SER A 189 2.61 -20.66 2.96
C SER A 189 2.94 -19.41 3.77
N LEU A 190 1.88 -18.71 4.17
CA LEU A 190 1.91 -17.60 5.11
C LEU A 190 2.09 -18.17 6.52
N THR A 191 3.34 -18.35 6.94
CA THR A 191 3.70 -18.25 8.36
C THR A 191 4.30 -16.88 8.60
#